data_AF-A0A1H8AIS5-F1
#
_entry.id   AF-A0A1H8AIS5-F1
#
_cell.length_a   1.000
_cell.length_b   1.000
_cell.length_c   1.000
_cell.angle_alpha   90.00
_cell.angle_beta   90.00
_cell.angle_gamma   90.00
#
_symmetry.space_group_name_H-M   'P 1'
#
loop_
_entity.id
_entity.type
_entity.pdbx_description
1 polymer ?
#
loop_
_entity_poly.entity_id
_entity_poly.type
_entity_poly.pdbx_seq_one_letter_code
_entity_poly.pdbx_strand_id
1 'polypeptide(L)'
;MNSYKTTTYGIHDIFWKRSFRFCWTMIIGIGLFIGYMQDAYSNAKSVTYYALPFKAEDLKPGERIFTGDHASGVQGEGEDFNVKRYLGDRKWSFVKKGADGKKNSDYLIYGKPVYAIGDGTIVGCWRNAPENPSPGKRHAQKDKIPGGGNMLWVDHADGTRALYAHMIPGSIPGKLCANNAELFPKPKSDANPEKNYVMLPANKTVTIKKGQFLGKAGNSGSSSGPHLHLHMVQNGKAAKMFFERGLYKSSTDADLNGWKSFAKKEIPDGKILIWPPRTVFNEYTRFGYKDDDFQRLFDHLVDSGYELEWIDGYSVKNQGYLNFSWKPASGKKWKAYFGLSGTAYQKRFNTNKHLAPIFVDSYTIGGNLRYNVIMKAVPGDYLARHGLTYDQHMKVMEAAKKRNLEPVNVSVASAGNTLKYTVLYRNRNYGGWNIKSRIKESDYQNVFRDFRKKGKTPVYLNAYKHKGTTYFSAIFAHNGGGSLKARHSMSASVLQKEWKSAMDSGFNTMMLTAFDGAASKHRYAGLWRK
;
A
#
# COMPACT_ATOMS: atom_id res chain seq x y z
N MET A 1 16.63 -69.07 -62.25
CA MET A 1 18.09 -69.16 -62.01
C MET A 1 18.40 -68.49 -60.68
N ASN A 2 19.01 -69.27 -59.78
CA ASN A 2 19.61 -68.97 -58.47
C ASN A 2 18.82 -68.23 -57.39
N SER A 3 18.22 -69.03 -56.51
CA SER A 3 17.90 -68.66 -55.12
C SER A 3 19.17 -68.70 -54.25
N TYR A 4 19.40 -67.69 -53.43
CA TYR A 4 20.27 -67.80 -52.26
C TYR A 4 19.48 -67.42 -51.00
N LYS A 5 19.31 -68.40 -50.12
CA LYS A 5 18.91 -68.21 -48.72
C LYS A 5 20.14 -67.75 -47.94
N THR A 6 20.00 -66.69 -47.16
CA THR A 6 20.92 -66.37 -46.05
C THR A 6 20.17 -66.48 -44.73
N THR A 7 20.69 -67.35 -43.87
CA THR A 7 20.24 -67.63 -42.51
C THR A 7 20.67 -66.54 -41.54
N THR A 8 19.72 -66.16 -40.68
CA THR A 8 19.82 -65.36 -39.46
C THR A 8 20.71 -66.01 -38.39
N TYR A 9 21.50 -65.24 -37.65
CA TYR A 9 21.71 -65.36 -36.19
C TYR A 9 22.46 -64.12 -35.66
N GLY A 10 21.94 -63.45 -34.62
CA GLY A 10 22.76 -62.63 -33.71
C GLY A 10 22.49 -61.13 -33.56
N ILE A 11 21.26 -60.61 -33.63
CA ILE A 11 20.96 -59.19 -33.29
C ILE A 11 20.21 -59.01 -31.95
N HIS A 12 19.66 -60.09 -31.37
CA HIS A 12 18.82 -59.97 -30.18
C HIS A 12 19.55 -59.71 -28.86
N ASP A 13 20.83 -60.10 -28.72
CA ASP A 13 21.52 -60.06 -27.41
C ASP A 13 22.27 -58.74 -27.13
N ILE A 14 22.58 -57.98 -28.18
CA ILE A 14 23.29 -56.68 -28.06
C ILE A 14 22.32 -55.55 -27.72
N PHE A 15 21.06 -55.64 -28.17
CA PHE A 15 20.04 -54.61 -27.92
C PHE A 15 19.46 -54.66 -26.51
N TRP A 16 19.52 -55.80 -25.81
CA TRP A 16 18.94 -55.90 -24.46
C TRP A 16 19.90 -55.37 -23.38
N LYS A 17 21.20 -55.68 -23.47
CA LYS A 17 22.21 -55.24 -22.47
C LYS A 17 22.57 -53.75 -22.56
N ARG A 18 22.51 -53.13 -23.76
CA ARG A 18 22.79 -51.68 -23.92
C ARG A 18 21.63 -50.80 -23.47
N SER A 19 20.39 -51.21 -23.73
CA SER A 19 19.17 -50.47 -23.34
C SER A 19 19.01 -50.40 -21.81
N PHE A 20 19.33 -51.48 -21.09
CA PHE A 20 19.26 -51.51 -19.62
C PHE A 20 20.31 -50.62 -18.95
N ARG A 21 21.56 -50.62 -19.44
CA ARG A 21 22.61 -49.71 -18.91
C ARG A 21 22.28 -48.24 -19.16
N PHE A 22 21.65 -47.91 -20.29
CA PHE A 22 21.25 -46.54 -20.63
C PHE A 22 20.05 -46.05 -19.81
N CYS A 23 19.08 -46.92 -19.51
CA CYS A 23 17.98 -46.62 -18.59
C CYS A 23 18.48 -46.44 -17.15
N TRP A 24 19.43 -47.27 -16.69
CA TRP A 24 19.97 -47.16 -15.33
C TRP A 24 20.78 -45.89 -15.10
N THR A 25 21.60 -45.45 -16.07
CA THR A 25 22.32 -44.16 -15.96
C THR A 25 21.40 -42.95 -16.04
N MET A 26 20.30 -42.98 -16.80
CA MET A 26 19.30 -41.91 -16.76
C MET A 26 18.55 -41.86 -15.42
N ILE A 27 18.19 -43.01 -14.84
CA ILE A 27 17.49 -43.05 -13.54
C ILE A 27 18.41 -42.58 -12.41
N ILE A 28 19.68 -42.97 -12.41
CA ILE A 28 20.68 -42.46 -11.44
C ILE A 28 20.93 -40.96 -11.67
N GLY A 29 21.03 -40.50 -12.91
CA GLY A 29 21.21 -39.08 -13.24
C GLY A 29 20.02 -38.22 -12.79
N ILE A 30 18.79 -38.71 -12.97
CA ILE A 30 17.56 -38.06 -12.49
C ILE A 30 17.49 -38.11 -10.96
N GLY A 31 17.87 -39.22 -10.32
CA GLY A 31 17.93 -39.36 -8.86
C GLY A 31 18.96 -38.44 -8.21
N LEU A 32 20.16 -38.31 -8.81
CA LEU A 32 21.20 -37.37 -8.39
C LEU A 32 20.78 -35.92 -8.63
N PHE A 33 20.08 -35.62 -9.73
CA PHE A 33 19.57 -34.28 -10.02
C PHE A 33 18.41 -33.90 -9.09
N ILE A 34 17.52 -34.83 -8.76
CA ILE A 34 16.44 -34.62 -7.77
C ILE A 34 17.04 -34.49 -6.37
N GLY A 35 18.02 -35.32 -5.99
CA GLY A 35 18.74 -35.20 -4.72
C GLY A 35 19.48 -33.87 -4.59
N TYR A 36 20.19 -33.44 -5.64
CA TYR A 36 20.87 -32.14 -5.70
C TYR A 36 19.87 -30.97 -5.66
N MET A 37 18.72 -31.08 -6.33
CA MET A 37 17.66 -30.09 -6.26
C MET A 37 17.00 -30.05 -4.89
N GLN A 38 16.81 -31.19 -4.22
CA GLN A 38 16.24 -31.30 -2.88
C GLN A 38 17.21 -30.75 -1.82
N ASP A 39 18.51 -30.98 -1.97
CA ASP A 39 19.58 -30.41 -1.14
C ASP A 39 19.80 -28.91 -1.40
N ALA A 40 19.67 -28.46 -2.64
CA ALA A 40 19.68 -27.03 -2.97
C ALA A 40 18.41 -26.31 -2.45
N TYR A 41 17.26 -26.98 -2.41
CA TYR A 41 16.01 -26.44 -1.84
C TYR A 41 16.01 -26.46 -0.30
N SER A 42 16.63 -27.46 0.33
CA SER A 42 16.74 -27.59 1.78
C SER A 42 17.84 -26.70 2.38
N ASN A 43 18.87 -26.34 1.59
CA ASN A 43 19.93 -25.39 1.98
C ASN A 43 19.72 -23.95 1.50
N ALA A 44 18.70 -23.66 0.69
CA ALA A 44 18.31 -22.28 0.41
C ALA A 44 17.68 -21.67 1.67
N LYS A 45 18.49 -21.03 2.52
CA LYS A 45 17.98 -20.23 3.64
C LYS A 45 16.93 -19.26 3.10
N SER A 46 15.69 -19.41 3.56
CA SER A 46 14.61 -18.50 3.20
C SER A 46 14.98 -17.08 3.65
N VAL A 47 15.01 -16.13 2.72
CA VAL A 47 15.20 -14.71 3.05
C VAL A 47 14.01 -14.23 3.87
N THR A 48 14.27 -13.73 5.08
CA THR A 48 13.26 -13.06 5.90
C THR A 48 13.05 -11.65 5.36
N TYR A 49 11.78 -11.29 5.12
CA TYR A 49 11.41 -9.93 4.75
C TYR A 49 10.81 -9.20 5.95
N TYR A 50 11.39 -8.07 6.29
CA TYR A 50 11.03 -7.25 7.45
C TYR A 50 10.14 -6.07 7.05
N ALA A 51 9.36 -5.54 7.99
CA ALA A 51 8.69 -4.25 7.82
C ALA A 51 9.69 -3.09 7.99
N LEU A 52 9.40 -1.93 7.39
CA LEU A 52 10.11 -0.70 7.76
C LEU A 52 9.74 -0.30 9.19
N PRO A 53 10.67 0.32 9.96
CA PRO A 53 10.42 0.71 11.36
C PRO A 53 9.54 1.97 11.49
N PHE A 54 8.92 2.42 10.39
CA PHE A 54 8.05 3.60 10.31
C PHE A 54 6.77 3.30 9.55
N LYS A 55 5.72 4.05 9.84
CA LYS A 55 4.44 3.99 9.14
C LYS A 55 4.11 5.34 8.52
N ALA A 56 3.61 5.35 7.28
CA ALA A 56 3.35 6.60 6.58
C ALA A 56 2.20 7.44 7.17
N GLU A 57 1.34 6.88 8.02
CA GLU A 57 0.35 7.63 8.82
C GLU A 57 0.98 8.52 9.90
N ASP A 58 2.20 8.23 10.33
CA ASP A 58 2.92 9.03 11.34
C ASP A 58 3.71 10.21 10.73
N LEU A 59 3.67 10.33 9.40
CA LEU A 59 4.30 11.40 8.63
C LEU A 59 3.24 12.41 8.18
N LYS A 60 3.56 13.70 8.28
CA LYS A 60 2.69 14.75 7.73
C LYS A 60 2.68 14.70 6.21
N PRO A 61 1.66 15.27 5.53
CA PRO A 61 1.71 15.48 4.09
C PRO A 61 3.02 16.17 3.68
N GLY A 62 3.73 15.58 2.72
CA GLY A 62 5.04 16.07 2.26
C GLY A 62 6.25 15.68 3.13
N GLU A 63 6.08 14.93 4.23
CA GLU A 63 7.20 14.33 4.97
C GLU A 63 7.55 12.95 4.39
N ARG A 64 8.86 12.64 4.30
CA ARG A 64 9.39 11.35 3.85
C ARG A 64 10.54 10.93 4.75
N ILE A 65 10.75 9.62 4.86
CA ILE A 65 11.94 9.09 5.52
C ILE A 65 13.14 9.42 4.64
N PHE A 66 14.25 9.77 5.26
CA PHE A 66 15.55 9.87 4.63
C PHE A 66 16.45 8.82 5.25
N THR A 67 17.29 8.18 4.44
CA THR A 67 18.39 7.37 4.94
C THR A 67 19.61 7.53 4.03
N GLY A 68 20.75 7.06 4.50
CA GLY A 68 21.96 6.93 3.70
C GLY A 68 22.97 6.05 4.39
N ASP A 69 23.93 5.57 3.61
CA ASP A 69 24.94 4.58 4.02
C ASP A 69 25.62 4.95 5.34
N HIS A 70 25.71 3.97 6.24
CA HIS A 70 26.27 4.13 7.58
C HIS A 70 27.63 3.42 7.75
N ALA A 71 28.22 3.61 8.94
CA ALA A 71 29.58 3.26 9.37
C ALA A 71 30.04 1.81 9.11
N SER A 72 31.36 1.60 9.17
CA SER A 72 32.01 0.30 8.93
C SER A 72 31.86 -0.73 10.06
N GLY A 73 32.32 -1.96 9.82
CA GLY A 73 32.34 -3.04 10.82
C GLY A 73 31.00 -3.76 10.95
N VAL A 74 30.59 -4.12 12.17
CA VAL A 74 29.33 -4.85 12.42
C VAL A 74 28.08 -4.04 12.07
N GLN A 75 28.24 -2.74 11.84
CA GLN A 75 27.18 -1.80 11.45
C GLN A 75 27.21 -1.49 9.94
N GLY A 76 28.06 -2.18 9.16
CA GLY A 76 28.30 -1.92 7.74
C GLY A 76 27.07 -2.00 6.83
N GLU A 77 26.01 -2.63 7.31
CA GLU A 77 24.71 -2.79 6.63
C GLU A 77 23.59 -2.03 7.38
N GLY A 78 23.97 -1.14 8.30
CA GLY A 78 23.06 -0.36 9.13
C GLY A 78 22.58 0.92 8.44
N GLU A 79 21.48 1.46 8.96
CA GLU A 79 20.76 2.60 8.39
C GLU A 79 20.49 3.65 9.47
N ASP A 80 20.82 4.91 9.15
CA ASP A 80 20.47 6.08 9.97
C ASP A 80 19.27 6.81 9.38
N PHE A 81 18.10 6.51 9.95
CA PHE A 81 16.85 7.07 9.47
C PHE A 81 16.55 8.45 10.06
N ASN A 82 16.22 9.37 9.16
CA ASN A 82 15.73 10.72 9.45
C ASN A 82 14.37 10.97 8.77
N VAL A 83 13.82 12.18 8.96
CA VAL A 83 12.65 12.66 8.22
C VAL A 83 13.00 13.96 7.52
N LYS A 84 12.59 14.08 6.25
CA LYS A 84 12.64 15.32 5.48
C LYS A 84 11.23 15.79 5.12
N ARG A 85 10.98 17.09 5.12
CA ARG A 85 9.76 17.72 4.58
C ARG A 85 10.04 18.38 3.24
N TYR A 86 9.11 18.26 2.31
CA TYR A 86 9.17 18.92 1.01
C TYR A 86 8.95 20.43 1.14
N LEU A 87 9.75 21.22 0.43
CA LEU A 87 9.68 22.68 0.40
C LEU A 87 9.07 23.23 -0.90
N GLY A 88 8.90 22.39 -1.92
CA GLY A 88 8.70 22.83 -3.30
C GLY A 88 10.01 22.81 -4.09
N ASP A 89 9.91 22.89 -5.42
CA ASP A 89 11.06 22.97 -6.35
C ASP A 89 12.16 21.95 -6.08
N ARG A 90 11.74 20.72 -5.76
CA ARG A 90 12.62 19.57 -5.46
C ARG A 90 13.46 19.74 -4.19
N LYS A 91 13.24 20.77 -3.38
CA LYS A 91 13.98 21.04 -2.14
C LYS A 91 13.32 20.40 -0.93
N TRP A 92 14.14 20.02 0.05
CA TRP A 92 13.73 19.34 1.27
C TRP A 92 14.46 19.88 2.50
N SER A 93 13.86 19.73 3.68
CA SER A 93 14.46 20.15 4.96
C SER A 93 14.30 19.07 6.03
N PHE A 94 15.34 18.86 6.85
CA PHE A 94 15.30 17.96 8.01
C PHE A 94 14.58 18.56 9.23
N VAL A 95 14.39 19.88 9.23
CA VAL A 95 13.85 20.61 10.38
C VAL A 95 12.43 21.11 10.12
N LYS A 96 11.69 21.32 11.21
CA LYS A 96 10.35 21.89 11.21
C LYS A 96 10.37 23.30 10.60
N LYS A 97 9.23 23.73 10.06
CA LYS A 97 9.10 25.09 9.50
C LYS A 97 9.37 26.12 10.60
N GLY A 98 10.28 27.05 10.34
CA GLY A 98 10.65 28.13 11.26
C GLY A 98 11.69 27.76 12.33
N ALA A 99 12.24 26.54 12.31
CA ALA A 99 13.27 26.12 13.26
C ALA A 99 14.68 26.38 12.72
N ASP A 100 15.64 26.62 13.62
CA ASP A 100 17.05 26.89 13.29
C ASP A 100 17.97 25.66 13.41
N GLY A 101 17.45 24.53 13.90
CA GLY A 101 18.16 23.27 13.98
C GLY A 101 19.11 23.16 15.19
N LYS A 102 19.02 24.07 16.16
CA LYS A 102 19.88 24.04 17.35
C LYS A 102 19.32 23.17 18.47
N LYS A 103 18.07 22.75 18.41
CA LYS A 103 17.42 21.88 19.41
C LYS A 103 17.07 20.54 18.79
N ASN A 104 17.13 19.46 19.57
CA ASN A 104 16.70 18.14 19.10
C ASN A 104 15.25 18.18 18.56
N SER A 105 14.37 18.91 19.26
CA SER A 105 12.97 19.09 18.88
C SER A 105 12.75 19.80 17.55
N ASP A 106 13.77 20.45 16.97
CA ASP A 106 13.67 21.12 15.68
C ASP A 106 13.61 20.11 14.53
N TYR A 107 14.21 18.94 14.71
CA TYR A 107 14.29 17.90 13.69
C TYR A 107 12.96 17.16 13.55
N LEU A 108 12.61 16.81 12.32
CA LEU A 108 11.33 16.17 11.99
C LEU A 108 11.26 14.73 12.52
N ILE A 109 12.38 14.03 12.62
CA ILE A 109 12.46 12.66 13.15
C ILE A 109 12.30 12.61 14.67
N TYR A 110 12.66 13.68 15.39
CA TYR A 110 12.61 13.70 16.84
C TYR A 110 11.17 13.52 17.34
N GLY A 111 10.95 12.44 18.10
CA GLY A 111 9.66 12.05 18.63
C GLY A 111 8.80 11.20 17.69
N LYS A 112 9.29 10.84 16.48
CA LYS A 112 8.56 9.92 15.59
C LYS A 112 8.52 8.51 16.19
N PRO A 113 7.39 7.81 16.09
CA PRO A 113 7.27 6.45 16.60
C PRO A 113 8.15 5.48 15.80
N VAL A 114 8.73 4.53 16.51
CA VAL A 114 9.56 3.45 15.99
C VAL A 114 8.83 2.12 16.23
N TYR A 115 8.79 1.27 15.21
CA TYR A 115 8.10 -0.01 15.26
C TYR A 115 9.06 -1.18 15.01
N ALA A 116 8.73 -2.34 15.58
CA ALA A 116 9.46 -3.57 15.35
C ALA A 116 9.39 -3.99 13.89
N ILE A 117 10.55 -4.22 13.26
CA ILE A 117 10.64 -4.64 11.86
C ILE A 117 10.17 -6.10 11.66
N GLY A 118 10.18 -6.90 12.72
CA GLY A 118 9.77 -8.31 12.71
C GLY A 118 9.33 -8.80 14.08
N ASP A 119 8.74 -10.00 14.11
CA ASP A 119 8.57 -10.77 15.34
C ASP A 119 9.96 -11.10 15.92
N GLY A 120 10.09 -11.07 17.24
CA GLY A 120 11.38 -11.36 17.85
C GLY A 120 11.34 -11.32 19.37
N THR A 121 12.52 -11.48 19.97
CA THR A 121 12.71 -11.49 21.42
C THR A 121 13.73 -10.43 21.79
N ILE A 122 13.32 -9.48 22.64
CA ILE A 122 14.22 -8.49 23.24
C ILE A 122 15.16 -9.22 24.20
N VAL A 123 16.46 -9.18 23.88
CA VAL A 123 17.54 -9.83 24.62
C VAL A 123 18.49 -8.83 25.28
N GLY A 124 18.37 -7.55 24.95
CA GLY A 124 19.09 -6.47 25.60
C GLY A 124 18.34 -5.16 25.48
N CYS A 125 18.41 -4.31 26.49
CA CYS A 125 17.68 -3.05 26.47
C CYS A 125 18.28 -2.00 27.41
N TRP A 126 18.00 -0.73 27.11
CA TRP A 126 18.18 0.40 28.02
C TRP A 126 17.15 1.48 27.66
N ARG A 127 16.40 2.04 28.63
CA ARG A 127 15.27 2.94 28.28
C ARG A 127 15.29 4.34 28.87
N ASN A 128 16.23 4.69 29.74
CA ASN A 128 16.22 5.99 30.40
C ASN A 128 17.54 6.76 30.39
N ALA A 129 18.48 6.41 29.51
CA ALA A 129 19.67 7.23 29.27
C ALA A 129 19.28 8.67 28.88
N PRO A 130 19.93 9.69 29.46
CA PRO A 130 19.64 11.08 29.16
C PRO A 130 19.94 11.41 27.69
N GLU A 131 19.23 12.41 27.18
CA GLU A 131 19.44 12.94 25.84
C GLU A 131 20.77 13.66 25.70
N ASN A 132 21.31 13.68 24.48
CA ASN A 132 22.33 14.67 24.15
C ASN A 132 21.69 16.07 24.16
N PRO A 133 22.37 17.10 24.70
CA PRO A 133 21.75 18.40 24.96
C PRO A 133 21.31 19.13 23.69
N SER A 134 22.01 18.92 22.59
CA SER A 134 21.68 19.48 21.27
C SER A 134 22.32 18.64 20.17
N PRO A 135 21.91 18.80 18.91
CA PRO A 135 22.68 18.32 17.77
C PRO A 135 24.14 18.80 17.86
N GLY A 136 25.08 17.92 17.52
CA GLY A 136 26.52 18.16 17.57
C GLY A 136 27.15 18.12 18.97
N LYS A 137 26.38 18.02 20.07
CA LYS A 137 26.92 18.00 21.43
C LYS A 137 26.66 16.67 22.12
N ARG A 138 27.66 16.16 22.83
CA ARG A 138 27.54 14.95 23.66
C ARG A 138 27.11 15.30 25.08
N HIS A 139 26.35 14.42 25.72
CA HIS A 139 26.08 14.52 27.15
C HIS A 139 27.38 14.51 27.96
N ALA A 140 27.44 15.29 29.05
CA ALA A 140 28.65 15.45 29.87
C ALA A 140 29.15 14.11 30.45
N GLN A 141 28.22 13.18 30.73
CA GLN A 141 28.50 11.84 31.25
C GLN A 141 28.44 10.75 30.16
N LYS A 142 28.78 11.07 28.90
CA LYS A 142 28.75 10.14 27.74
C LYS A 142 29.46 8.80 27.98
N ASP A 143 30.46 8.77 28.85
CA ASP A 143 31.23 7.57 29.18
C ASP A 143 30.48 6.62 30.13
N LYS A 144 29.36 7.05 30.71
CA LYS A 144 28.45 6.21 31.50
C LYS A 144 27.11 5.95 30.79
N ILE A 145 26.97 6.31 29.52
CA ILE A 145 25.72 6.11 28.76
C ILE A 145 25.95 5.05 27.69
N PRO A 146 25.12 4.01 27.54
CA PRO A 146 25.27 3.01 26.47
C PRO A 146 25.56 3.61 25.07
N GLY A 147 26.30 2.88 24.22
CA GLY A 147 26.63 3.34 22.86
C GLY A 147 25.39 3.70 22.05
N GLY A 148 24.41 2.80 22.00
CA GLY A 148 23.11 3.05 21.37
C GLY A 148 22.17 3.97 22.16
N GLY A 149 22.57 4.51 23.32
CA GLY A 149 21.70 5.28 24.20
C GLY A 149 20.52 4.46 24.70
N ASN A 150 19.30 4.97 24.50
CA ASN A 150 18.09 4.18 24.70
C ASN A 150 17.88 3.25 23.50
N MET A 151 17.92 1.94 23.76
CA MET A 151 18.03 0.94 22.71
C MET A 151 17.31 -0.36 23.03
N LEU A 152 17.09 -1.17 21.99
CA LEU A 152 16.64 -2.55 22.06
C LEU A 152 17.51 -3.43 21.16
N TRP A 153 18.00 -4.54 21.71
CA TRP A 153 18.57 -5.67 20.97
C TRP A 153 17.50 -6.76 20.84
N VAL A 154 17.21 -7.18 19.62
CA VAL A 154 16.13 -8.12 19.31
C VAL A 154 16.66 -9.30 18.51
N ASP A 155 16.49 -10.51 19.03
CA ASP A 155 16.76 -11.75 18.29
C ASP A 155 15.55 -12.15 17.44
N HIS A 156 15.82 -12.54 16.20
CA HIS A 156 14.85 -13.05 15.24
C HIS A 156 15.05 -14.55 15.00
N ALA A 157 13.98 -15.22 14.54
CA ALA A 157 13.98 -16.67 14.34
C ALA A 157 14.93 -17.15 13.24
N ASP A 158 15.34 -16.27 12.33
CA ASP A 158 16.34 -16.57 11.28
C ASP A 158 17.80 -16.46 11.77
N GLY A 159 17.99 -16.28 13.08
CA GLY A 159 19.31 -16.19 13.73
C GLY A 159 19.97 -14.82 13.59
N THR A 160 19.27 -13.82 13.04
CA THR A 160 19.75 -12.44 13.05
C THR A 160 19.39 -11.72 14.35
N ARG A 161 20.17 -10.69 14.70
CA ARG A 161 19.93 -9.81 15.84
C ARG A 161 19.90 -8.37 15.37
N ALA A 162 18.82 -7.64 15.64
CA ALA A 162 18.65 -6.23 15.30
C ALA A 162 18.94 -5.31 16.49
N LEU A 163 19.59 -4.17 16.25
CA LEU A 163 19.69 -3.06 17.19
C LEU A 163 18.79 -1.91 16.76
N TYR A 164 17.95 -1.41 17.67
CA TYR A 164 17.25 -0.12 17.51
C TYR A 164 17.86 0.85 18.52
N ALA A 165 18.40 1.98 18.08
CA ALA A 165 19.16 2.89 18.95
C ALA A 165 18.70 4.35 18.90
N HIS A 166 19.23 5.13 19.83
CA HIS A 166 19.09 6.58 19.97
C HIS A 166 17.68 7.06 20.31
N MET A 167 16.84 6.22 20.93
CA MET A 167 15.49 6.62 21.29
C MET A 167 15.44 7.66 22.43
N ILE A 168 14.30 8.33 22.59
CA ILE A 168 14.07 9.32 23.65
C ILE A 168 13.94 8.60 25.01
N PRO A 169 14.55 9.11 26.09
CA PRO A 169 14.40 8.57 27.44
C PRO A 169 12.92 8.45 27.84
N GLY A 170 12.57 7.33 28.46
CA GLY A 170 11.22 7.01 28.88
C GLY A 170 10.24 6.67 27.75
N SER A 171 10.63 6.77 26.47
CA SER A 171 9.73 6.46 25.35
C SER A 171 9.56 4.96 25.09
N ILE A 172 10.56 4.15 25.45
CA ILE A 172 10.46 2.68 25.39
C ILE A 172 9.58 2.21 26.56
N PRO A 173 8.46 1.52 26.30
CA PRO A 173 7.57 1.05 27.35
C PRO A 173 8.30 0.16 28.37
N GLY A 174 8.03 0.34 29.67
CA GLY A 174 8.71 -0.45 30.72
C GLY A 174 8.50 -1.95 30.62
N LYS A 175 7.36 -2.38 30.05
CA LYS A 175 7.10 -3.80 29.76
C LYS A 175 8.03 -4.39 28.69
N LEU A 176 8.68 -3.57 27.88
CA LEU A 176 9.65 -3.99 26.87
C LEU A 176 11.09 -3.89 27.36
N CYS A 177 11.35 -3.05 28.36
CA CYS A 177 12.69 -2.89 28.91
C CYS A 177 12.69 -2.67 30.42
N ALA A 178 13.25 -3.64 31.15
CA ALA A 178 13.42 -3.56 32.59
C ALA A 178 14.50 -2.53 33.00
N ASN A 179 15.55 -2.36 32.20
CA ASN A 179 16.70 -1.50 32.52
C ASN A 179 16.34 0.00 32.40
N ASN A 180 16.03 0.65 33.52
CA ASN A 180 15.54 2.03 33.57
C ASN A 180 16.53 3.06 34.15
N ALA A 181 17.76 2.65 34.50
CA ALA A 181 18.72 3.58 35.05
C ALA A 181 19.11 4.64 34.00
N GLU A 182 19.50 5.82 34.46
CA GLU A 182 19.95 6.90 33.56
C GLU A 182 21.39 6.66 33.08
N LEU A 183 22.23 6.12 33.95
CA LEU A 183 23.64 5.90 33.72
C LEU A 183 24.03 4.48 34.09
N PHE A 184 25.05 3.96 33.42
CA PHE A 184 25.76 2.79 33.90
C PHE A 184 26.34 3.04 35.30
N PRO A 185 26.39 1.99 36.15
CA PRO A 185 27.04 2.08 37.45
C PRO A 185 28.51 2.50 37.35
N LYS A 186 29.18 2.09 36.26
CA LYS A 186 30.60 2.36 36.01
C LYS A 186 30.82 2.90 34.59
N PRO A 187 31.93 3.62 34.34
CA PRO A 187 32.28 4.10 32.99
C PRO A 187 32.51 2.93 32.02
N LYS A 188 32.36 3.20 30.72
CA LYS A 188 32.56 2.23 29.63
C LYS A 188 33.97 1.65 29.55
N SER A 189 34.95 2.33 30.11
CA SER A 189 36.33 1.85 30.22
C SER A 189 36.45 0.68 31.19
N ASP A 190 35.47 0.48 32.09
CA ASP A 190 35.39 -0.72 32.92
C ASP A 190 34.71 -1.87 32.15
N ALA A 191 35.11 -3.11 32.44
CA ALA A 191 34.77 -4.35 31.73
C ALA A 191 33.40 -4.40 30.99
N ASN A 192 33.42 -4.88 29.73
CA ASN A 192 32.30 -5.06 28.78
C ASN A 192 30.91 -4.60 29.28
N PRO A 193 30.65 -3.28 29.31
CA PRO A 193 29.50 -2.70 30.00
C PRO A 193 28.17 -3.06 29.33
N GLU A 194 28.16 -3.26 28.01
CA GLU A 194 26.94 -3.65 27.30
C GLU A 194 26.53 -5.09 27.67
N LYS A 195 27.48 -6.02 27.73
CA LYS A 195 27.20 -7.38 28.20
C LYS A 195 26.72 -7.40 29.66
N ASN A 196 27.27 -6.51 30.49
CA ASN A 196 27.01 -6.50 31.93
C ASN A 196 25.70 -5.79 32.32
N TYR A 197 25.31 -4.75 31.59
CA TYR A 197 24.20 -3.86 32.00
C TYR A 197 23.07 -3.74 30.97
N VAL A 198 23.33 -3.98 29.68
CA VAL A 198 22.31 -3.85 28.64
C VAL A 198 21.64 -5.20 28.36
N MET A 199 22.43 -6.27 28.28
CA MET A 199 21.90 -7.61 28.01
C MET A 199 21.02 -8.10 29.17
N LEU A 200 19.90 -8.71 28.82
CA LEU A 200 18.94 -9.26 29.77
C LEU A 200 19.27 -10.73 30.06
N PRO A 201 19.10 -11.19 31.31
CA PRO A 201 19.13 -12.62 31.59
C PRO A 201 17.98 -13.33 30.88
N ALA A 202 18.14 -14.61 30.55
CA ALA A 202 17.19 -15.37 29.73
C ALA A 202 15.73 -15.29 30.23
N ASN A 203 15.53 -15.31 31.55
CA ASN A 203 14.22 -15.23 32.21
C ASN A 203 13.61 -13.82 32.27
N LYS A 204 14.26 -12.80 31.70
CA LYS A 204 13.78 -11.41 31.63
C LYS A 204 13.63 -10.91 30.18
N THR A 205 13.83 -11.78 29.20
CA THR A 205 13.62 -11.46 27.79
C THR A 205 12.14 -11.21 27.49
N VAL A 206 11.83 -10.44 26.45
CA VAL A 206 10.45 -10.02 26.12
C VAL A 206 10.15 -10.25 24.65
N THR A 207 9.11 -11.01 24.33
CA THR A 207 8.68 -11.19 22.94
C THR A 207 7.95 -9.96 22.41
N ILE A 208 8.22 -9.62 21.15
CA ILE A 208 7.55 -8.56 20.40
C ILE A 208 6.99 -9.09 19.07
N LYS A 209 6.01 -8.35 18.53
CA LYS A 209 5.40 -8.62 17.23
C LYS A 209 5.77 -7.58 16.19
N LYS A 210 5.89 -7.99 14.93
CA LYS A 210 6.09 -7.09 13.79
C LYS A 210 5.07 -5.95 13.82
N GLY A 211 5.55 -4.72 13.67
CA GLY A 211 4.72 -3.52 13.69
C GLY A 211 4.29 -3.05 15.09
N GLN A 212 4.74 -3.71 16.16
CA GLN A 212 4.56 -3.26 17.54
C GLN A 212 5.36 -1.98 17.80
N PHE A 213 4.74 -1.02 18.49
CA PHE A 213 5.43 0.20 18.91
C PHE A 213 6.54 -0.11 19.92
N LEU A 214 7.74 0.39 19.66
CA LEU A 214 8.94 0.16 20.48
C LEU A 214 9.37 1.38 21.29
N GLY A 215 9.19 2.57 20.74
CA GLY A 215 9.64 3.82 21.35
C GLY A 215 9.57 4.98 20.38
N LYS A 216 10.25 6.09 20.69
CA LYS A 216 10.32 7.27 19.82
C LYS A 216 11.76 7.62 19.49
N ALA A 217 12.03 7.91 18.22
CA ALA A 217 13.35 8.32 17.76
C ALA A 217 13.81 9.60 18.46
N GLY A 218 15.08 9.66 18.87
CA GLY A 218 15.66 10.69 19.72
C GLY A 218 17.11 10.97 19.34
N ASN A 219 17.92 11.39 20.31
CA ASN A 219 19.34 11.71 20.13
C ASN A 219 20.21 11.17 21.28
N SER A 220 19.78 10.13 22.00
CA SER A 220 20.51 9.62 23.17
C SER A 220 21.75 8.81 22.80
N GLY A 221 22.71 8.68 23.72
CA GLY A 221 23.93 7.89 23.51
C GLY A 221 24.87 8.46 22.45
N SER A 222 25.48 7.58 21.65
CA SER A 222 26.49 7.90 20.65
C SER A 222 25.94 8.47 19.33
N SER A 223 24.86 9.26 19.38
CA SER A 223 24.28 10.01 18.25
C SER A 223 24.78 11.46 18.04
N SER A 224 25.05 11.89 16.80
CA SER A 224 25.44 13.29 16.49
C SER A 224 24.25 14.25 16.35
N GLY A 225 23.03 13.75 16.23
CA GLY A 225 21.79 14.52 16.10
C GLY A 225 20.59 13.58 16.00
N PRO A 226 19.34 14.07 16.09
CA PRO A 226 18.18 13.20 16.10
C PRO A 226 18.10 12.24 14.91
N HIS A 227 18.04 10.93 15.14
CA HIS A 227 17.80 9.89 14.15
C HIS A 227 17.38 8.58 14.81
N LEU A 228 16.91 7.61 14.02
CA LEU A 228 16.87 6.21 14.43
C LEU A 228 18.03 5.49 13.75
N HIS A 229 18.91 4.88 14.54
CA HIS A 229 19.88 3.92 14.02
C HIS A 229 19.30 2.51 14.10
N LEU A 230 19.37 1.78 12.99
CA LEU A 230 18.99 0.37 12.88
C LEU A 230 20.07 -0.40 12.16
N HIS A 231 20.58 -1.47 12.76
CA HIS A 231 21.41 -2.45 12.05
C HIS A 231 21.02 -3.87 12.42
N MET A 232 21.50 -4.82 11.62
CA MET A 232 21.39 -6.24 11.91
C MET A 232 22.76 -6.90 11.92
N VAL A 233 22.92 -7.87 12.81
CA VAL A 233 24.09 -8.76 12.85
C VAL A 233 23.66 -10.22 12.76
N GLN A 234 24.50 -11.04 12.15
CA GLN A 234 24.35 -12.48 12.13
C GLN A 234 25.73 -13.11 12.32
N ASN A 235 25.86 -14.02 13.29
CA ASN A 235 27.14 -14.69 13.62
C ASN A 235 28.30 -13.69 13.86
N GLY A 236 28.01 -12.56 14.51
CA GLY A 236 29.00 -11.52 14.82
C GLY A 236 29.44 -10.65 13.64
N LYS A 237 28.81 -10.78 12.46
CA LYS A 237 29.06 -9.96 11.27
C LYS A 237 27.85 -9.10 10.95
N ALA A 238 28.07 -7.98 10.24
CA ALA A 238 26.98 -7.19 9.68
C ALA A 238 26.09 -8.06 8.79
N ALA A 239 24.78 -7.85 8.86
CA ALA A 239 23.79 -8.59 8.10
C ALA A 239 22.86 -7.65 7.35
N LYS A 240 22.60 -7.99 6.09
CA LYS A 240 21.70 -7.25 5.21
C LYS A 240 20.25 -7.32 5.68
N MET A 241 19.51 -6.26 5.41
CA MET A 241 18.09 -6.14 5.75
C MET A 241 17.24 -6.15 4.47
N PHE A 242 16.35 -7.12 4.34
CA PHE A 242 15.41 -7.19 3.22
C PHE A 242 14.02 -6.75 3.69
N PHE A 243 13.36 -5.87 2.95
CA PHE A 243 12.08 -5.29 3.36
C PHE A 243 10.90 -5.80 2.54
N GLU A 244 9.76 -6.04 3.18
CA GLU A 244 8.54 -6.51 2.54
C GLU A 244 8.05 -5.55 1.47
N ARG A 245 8.08 -4.24 1.79
CA ARG A 245 7.42 -3.15 1.07
C ARG A 245 8.19 -1.86 1.28
N GLY A 246 8.00 -0.91 0.38
CA GLY A 246 8.59 0.41 0.46
C GLY A 246 8.79 1.02 -0.91
N LEU A 247 8.58 2.32 -0.97
CA LEU A 247 8.87 3.12 -2.16
C LEU A 247 10.06 4.03 -1.89
N TYR A 248 10.89 4.28 -2.90
CA TYR A 248 12.07 5.13 -2.77
C TYR A 248 12.28 6.09 -3.94
N LYS A 249 13.12 7.11 -3.69
CA LYS A 249 13.78 7.93 -4.70
C LYS A 249 15.29 7.96 -4.42
N SER A 250 16.09 7.66 -5.44
CA SER A 250 17.57 7.68 -5.37
C SER A 250 18.18 9.06 -5.17
N SER A 251 17.37 10.13 -5.19
CA SER A 251 17.84 11.50 -5.02
C SER A 251 17.05 12.16 -3.91
N THR A 252 17.77 12.93 -3.10
CA THR A 252 17.18 13.77 -2.05
C THR A 252 16.63 15.08 -2.59
N ASP A 253 16.96 15.44 -3.83
CA ASP A 253 16.50 16.64 -4.51
C ASP A 253 15.49 16.25 -5.58
N ALA A 254 14.31 15.84 -5.10
CA ALA A 254 13.29 15.21 -5.91
C ALA A 254 11.90 15.81 -5.67
N ASP A 255 11.05 15.78 -6.70
CA ASP A 255 9.61 16.03 -6.56
C ASP A 255 8.89 14.87 -5.83
N LEU A 256 7.58 15.02 -5.62
CA LEU A 256 6.75 14.03 -4.92
C LEU A 256 6.22 12.88 -5.80
N ASN A 257 6.54 12.84 -7.09
CA ASN A 257 6.00 11.88 -8.06
C ASN A 257 7.06 10.85 -8.50
N GLY A 258 6.67 9.79 -9.23
CA GLY A 258 7.63 8.86 -9.85
C GLY A 258 8.49 8.06 -8.87
N TRP A 259 7.85 7.48 -7.85
CA TRP A 259 8.52 6.62 -6.88
C TRP A 259 8.79 5.21 -7.44
N LYS A 260 9.88 4.58 -7.01
CA LYS A 260 10.21 3.19 -7.37
C LYS A 260 9.96 2.27 -6.18
N SER A 261 9.51 1.04 -6.40
CA SER A 261 9.36 0.06 -5.32
C SER A 261 10.67 -0.69 -5.08
N PHE A 262 10.98 -0.95 -3.81
CA PHE A 262 12.02 -1.88 -3.37
C PHE A 262 11.42 -3.04 -2.55
N ALA A 263 10.13 -3.35 -2.76
CA ALA A 263 9.49 -4.49 -2.13
C ALA A 263 10.26 -5.79 -2.40
N LYS A 264 10.47 -6.57 -1.32
CA LYS A 264 11.27 -7.79 -1.27
C LYS A 264 12.74 -7.61 -1.66
N LYS A 265 13.31 -6.45 -1.38
CA LYS A 265 14.71 -6.11 -1.63
C LYS A 265 15.31 -5.37 -0.44
N GLU A 266 16.62 -5.20 -0.48
CA GLU A 266 17.35 -4.27 0.38
C GLU A 266 16.93 -2.83 0.10
N ILE A 267 17.16 -1.95 1.07
CA ILE A 267 17.13 -0.52 0.80
C ILE A 267 18.25 -0.22 -0.21
N PRO A 268 17.98 0.53 -1.28
CA PRO A 268 19.02 0.88 -2.24
C PRO A 268 20.08 1.80 -1.63
N ASP A 269 21.35 1.48 -1.91
CA ASP A 269 22.51 2.27 -1.45
C ASP A 269 22.40 3.77 -1.79
N GLY A 270 23.04 4.56 -0.96
CA GLY A 270 23.20 5.99 -1.08
C GLY A 270 22.16 6.81 -0.32
N LYS A 271 22.25 8.13 -0.50
CA LYS A 271 21.34 9.08 0.16
C LYS A 271 20.00 9.11 -0.55
N ILE A 272 18.99 8.48 0.06
CA ILE A 272 17.68 8.29 -0.57
C ILE A 272 16.53 8.86 0.26
N LEU A 273 15.39 9.04 -0.39
CA LEU A 273 14.10 9.25 0.26
C LEU A 273 13.30 7.95 0.22
N ILE A 274 12.64 7.61 1.33
CA ILE A 274 11.76 6.46 1.46
C ILE A 274 10.34 6.96 1.80
N TRP A 275 9.35 6.37 1.15
CA TRP A 275 7.96 6.46 1.53
C TRP A 275 7.55 5.11 2.13
N PRO A 276 7.48 5.01 3.48
CA PRO A 276 7.15 3.75 4.13
C PRO A 276 5.70 3.34 3.84
N PRO A 277 5.37 2.04 3.90
CA PRO A 277 4.00 1.58 3.77
C PRO A 277 3.12 2.11 4.92
N ARG A 278 1.81 2.10 4.70
CA ARG A 278 0.82 2.40 5.75
C ARG A 278 0.31 1.13 6.40
N THR A 279 -0.25 1.26 7.60
CA THR A 279 -1.11 0.19 8.13
C THR A 279 -2.30 -0.04 7.19
N VAL A 280 -2.58 -1.32 6.94
CA VAL A 280 -3.72 -1.77 6.14
C VAL A 280 -4.91 -1.97 7.08
N PHE A 281 -5.92 -1.12 6.92
CA PHE A 281 -7.22 -1.23 7.58
C PHE A 281 -8.26 -1.79 6.61
N ASN A 282 -9.48 -2.03 7.10
CA ASN A 282 -10.59 -2.54 6.28
C ASN A 282 -10.92 -1.63 5.10
N GLU A 283 -10.77 -0.31 5.26
CA GLU A 283 -11.03 0.66 4.21
C GLU A 283 -10.08 1.87 4.30
N TYR A 284 -9.68 2.39 3.14
CA TYR A 284 -9.09 3.72 3.01
C TYR A 284 -9.88 4.55 1.99
N THR A 285 -10.56 5.60 2.47
CA THR A 285 -11.39 6.48 1.64
C THR A 285 -10.84 7.90 1.59
N ARG A 286 -10.89 8.54 0.43
CA ARG A 286 -10.75 10.00 0.30
C ARG A 286 -11.73 10.53 -0.74
N PHE A 287 -12.05 11.81 -0.62
CA PHE A 287 -12.94 12.54 -1.50
C PHE A 287 -12.38 13.94 -1.76
N GLY A 288 -12.66 14.48 -2.95
CA GLY A 288 -12.09 15.76 -3.40
C GLY A 288 -10.58 15.76 -3.51
N TYR A 289 -9.99 14.61 -3.84
CA TYR A 289 -8.55 14.49 -4.04
C TYR A 289 -8.19 14.95 -5.45
N LYS A 290 -7.16 15.79 -5.62
CA LYS A 290 -6.74 16.26 -6.96
C LYS A 290 -6.26 15.09 -7.81
N ASP A 291 -6.69 15.03 -9.06
CA ASP A 291 -6.36 13.92 -9.96
C ASP A 291 -4.88 13.89 -10.35
N ASP A 292 -4.24 15.04 -10.56
CA ASP A 292 -2.80 15.19 -10.81
C ASP A 292 -1.94 14.54 -9.72
N ASP A 293 -2.48 14.44 -8.51
CA ASP A 293 -1.79 13.93 -7.34
C ASP A 293 -2.06 12.45 -7.08
N PHE A 294 -2.97 11.84 -7.86
CA PHE A 294 -3.51 10.53 -7.51
C PHE A 294 -2.57 9.40 -7.87
N GLN A 295 -1.79 9.52 -8.95
CA GLN A 295 -0.84 8.46 -9.33
C GLN A 295 0.15 8.12 -8.22
N ARG A 296 0.72 9.12 -7.55
CA ARG A 296 1.66 8.87 -6.45
C ARG A 296 0.99 8.22 -5.23
N LEU A 297 -0.26 8.59 -4.93
CA LEU A 297 -1.00 7.97 -3.83
C LEU A 297 -1.43 6.54 -4.21
N PHE A 298 -1.81 6.32 -5.47
CA PHE A 298 -2.14 5.01 -6.01
C PHE A 298 -0.96 4.05 -5.83
N ASP A 299 0.23 4.43 -6.29
CA ASP A 299 1.44 3.62 -6.17
C ASP A 299 1.76 3.30 -4.69
N HIS A 300 1.59 4.29 -3.81
CA HIS A 300 1.82 4.11 -2.37
C HIS A 300 0.81 3.18 -1.69
N LEU A 301 -0.47 3.26 -2.04
CA LEU A 301 -1.49 2.38 -1.47
C LEU A 301 -1.35 0.94 -1.99
N VAL A 302 -0.99 0.77 -3.26
CA VAL A 302 -0.62 -0.54 -3.83
C VAL A 302 0.57 -1.13 -3.09
N ASP A 303 1.65 -0.36 -2.92
CA ASP A 303 2.83 -0.79 -2.18
C ASP A 303 2.52 -1.08 -0.71
N SER A 304 1.58 -0.34 -0.09
CA SER A 304 1.13 -0.61 1.28
C SER A 304 0.31 -1.90 1.41
N GLY A 305 -0.24 -2.45 0.32
CA GLY A 305 -1.03 -3.69 0.33
C GLY A 305 -2.54 -3.49 0.19
N TYR A 306 -2.99 -2.35 -0.32
CA TYR A 306 -4.38 -2.12 -0.69
C TYR A 306 -4.65 -2.49 -2.16
N GLU A 307 -5.92 -2.73 -2.48
CA GLU A 307 -6.46 -2.72 -3.85
C GLU A 307 -7.59 -1.69 -3.97
N LEU A 308 -7.65 -1.01 -5.12
CA LEU A 308 -8.68 -0.01 -5.39
C LEU A 308 -10.01 -0.71 -5.65
N GLU A 309 -11.06 -0.28 -4.96
CA GLU A 309 -12.40 -0.87 -5.08
C GLU A 309 -13.36 0.03 -5.85
N TRP A 310 -13.34 1.33 -5.57
CA TRP A 310 -14.21 2.32 -6.18
C TRP A 310 -13.42 3.57 -6.55
N ILE A 311 -13.78 4.19 -7.67
CA ILE A 311 -13.25 5.47 -8.11
C ILE A 311 -14.33 6.28 -8.83
N ASP A 312 -14.42 7.57 -8.57
CA ASP A 312 -15.35 8.48 -9.24
C ASP A 312 -14.57 9.74 -9.59
N GLY A 313 -14.53 10.07 -10.88
CA GLY A 313 -13.95 11.31 -11.38
C GLY A 313 -14.99 12.41 -11.55
N TYR A 314 -14.57 13.63 -11.27
CA TYR A 314 -15.39 14.81 -11.51
C TYR A 314 -14.50 16.04 -11.69
N SER A 315 -15.11 17.17 -12.03
CA SER A 315 -14.40 18.45 -12.06
C SER A 315 -15.17 19.56 -11.37
N VAL A 316 -14.42 20.53 -10.86
CA VAL A 316 -14.91 21.80 -10.30
C VAL A 316 -14.00 22.90 -10.83
N LYS A 317 -14.57 23.96 -11.42
CA LYS A 317 -13.80 25.04 -12.07
C LYS A 317 -12.74 24.52 -13.07
N ASN A 318 -13.11 23.52 -13.88
CA ASN A 318 -12.21 22.86 -14.84
C ASN A 318 -10.97 22.18 -14.23
N GLN A 319 -10.93 21.95 -12.92
CA GLN A 319 -9.89 21.15 -12.26
C GLN A 319 -10.43 19.76 -11.97
N GLY A 320 -9.62 18.74 -12.21
CA GLY A 320 -9.97 17.34 -11.99
C GLY A 320 -9.84 16.91 -10.54
N TYR A 321 -10.79 16.09 -10.10
CA TYR A 321 -10.82 15.53 -8.75
C TYR A 321 -11.30 14.08 -8.80
N LEU A 322 -10.89 13.31 -7.79
CA LEU A 322 -11.25 11.92 -7.60
C LEU A 322 -11.81 11.69 -6.20
N ASN A 323 -12.82 10.84 -6.13
CA ASN A 323 -13.30 10.19 -4.92
C ASN A 323 -12.99 8.69 -5.04
N PHE A 324 -12.55 8.04 -3.97
CA PHE A 324 -12.17 6.63 -4.05
C PHE A 324 -12.25 5.93 -2.70
N SER A 325 -12.47 4.62 -2.75
CA SER A 325 -12.30 3.70 -1.63
C SER A 325 -11.38 2.56 -2.02
N TRP A 326 -10.61 2.12 -1.04
CA TRP A 326 -9.63 1.05 -1.14
C TRP A 326 -9.88 0.05 -0.03
N LYS A 327 -9.52 -1.21 -0.28
CA LYS A 327 -9.62 -2.31 0.69
C LYS A 327 -8.33 -3.12 0.73
N PRO A 328 -8.11 -3.97 1.75
CA PRO A 328 -6.98 -4.89 1.75
C PRO A 328 -6.92 -5.70 0.45
N ALA A 329 -5.73 -5.83 -0.12
CA ALA A 329 -5.54 -6.58 -1.36
C ALA A 329 -5.98 -8.05 -1.17
N SER A 330 -6.82 -8.53 -2.08
CA SER A 330 -7.41 -9.87 -2.03
C SER A 330 -6.47 -11.00 -2.46
N GLY A 331 -5.22 -10.68 -2.81
CA GLY A 331 -4.26 -11.61 -3.43
C GLY A 331 -4.51 -11.90 -4.92
N LYS A 332 -5.66 -11.51 -5.48
CA LYS A 332 -5.96 -11.68 -6.90
C LYS A 332 -5.22 -10.64 -7.75
N LYS A 333 -4.78 -11.03 -8.95
CA LYS A 333 -4.20 -10.10 -9.93
C LYS A 333 -5.22 -9.02 -10.29
N TRP A 334 -4.82 -7.75 -10.24
CA TRP A 334 -5.67 -6.62 -10.58
C TRP A 334 -4.84 -5.47 -11.17
N LYS A 335 -5.50 -4.58 -11.91
CA LYS A 335 -4.94 -3.33 -12.42
C LYS A 335 -6.03 -2.26 -12.44
N ALA A 336 -5.65 -1.02 -12.19
CA ALA A 336 -6.53 0.13 -12.41
C ALA A 336 -5.82 1.19 -13.25
N TYR A 337 -6.61 1.95 -13.99
CA TYR A 337 -6.16 3.07 -14.80
C TYR A 337 -7.19 4.19 -14.70
N PHE A 338 -6.72 5.44 -14.68
CA PHE A 338 -7.57 6.60 -14.42
C PHE A 338 -7.13 7.79 -15.29
N GLY A 339 -8.04 8.75 -15.48
CA GLY A 339 -7.78 9.97 -16.28
C GLY A 339 -7.51 9.72 -17.77
N LEU A 340 -7.88 8.55 -18.29
CA LEU A 340 -7.52 8.15 -19.65
C LEU A 340 -8.37 8.86 -20.71
N SER A 341 -7.80 9.15 -21.88
CA SER A 341 -8.59 9.40 -23.09
C SER A 341 -9.31 8.11 -23.53
N GLY A 342 -10.33 8.21 -24.39
CA GLY A 342 -11.05 7.04 -24.90
C GLY A 342 -10.13 6.03 -25.62
N THR A 343 -9.19 6.53 -26.43
CA THR A 343 -8.19 5.68 -27.12
C THR A 343 -7.25 5.01 -26.13
N ALA A 344 -6.75 5.74 -25.12
CA ALA A 344 -5.87 5.18 -24.09
C ALA A 344 -6.60 4.14 -23.23
N TYR A 345 -7.86 4.39 -22.87
CA TYR A 345 -8.73 3.42 -22.22
C TYR A 345 -8.83 2.14 -23.04
N GLN A 346 -9.17 2.25 -24.32
CA GLN A 346 -9.36 1.08 -25.16
C GLN A 346 -8.07 0.26 -25.30
N LYS A 347 -6.92 0.94 -25.42
CA LYS A 347 -5.60 0.28 -25.42
C LYS A 347 -5.37 -0.50 -24.13
N ARG A 348 -5.56 0.12 -22.96
CA ARG A 348 -5.39 -0.56 -21.66
C ARG A 348 -6.36 -1.73 -21.47
N PHE A 349 -7.61 -1.56 -21.89
CA PHE A 349 -8.63 -2.60 -21.85
C PHE A 349 -8.21 -3.82 -22.68
N ASN A 350 -7.80 -3.60 -23.94
CA ASN A 350 -7.42 -4.67 -24.86
C ASN A 350 -6.14 -5.39 -24.43
N THR A 351 -5.13 -4.65 -23.93
CA THR A 351 -3.87 -5.25 -23.44
C THR A 351 -4.08 -6.14 -22.20
N ASN A 352 -5.14 -5.92 -21.44
CA ASN A 352 -5.42 -6.67 -20.21
C ASN A 352 -6.61 -7.63 -20.34
N LYS A 353 -6.83 -8.23 -21.52
CA LYS A 353 -7.94 -9.15 -21.81
C LYS A 353 -8.10 -10.35 -20.86
N HIS A 354 -7.06 -10.69 -20.09
CA HIS A 354 -7.07 -11.74 -19.07
C HIS A 354 -7.62 -11.28 -17.71
N LEU A 355 -7.93 -9.98 -17.57
CA LEU A 355 -8.58 -9.40 -16.40
C LEU A 355 -9.96 -8.89 -16.83
N ALA A 356 -10.96 -9.11 -15.99
CA ALA A 356 -12.31 -8.63 -16.25
C ALA A 356 -12.50 -7.24 -15.60
N PRO A 357 -13.13 -6.27 -16.27
CA PRO A 357 -13.48 -4.99 -15.66
C PRO A 357 -14.47 -5.20 -14.52
N ILE A 358 -14.12 -4.74 -13.32
CA ILE A 358 -15.01 -4.77 -12.15
C ILE A 358 -15.65 -3.41 -11.87
N PHE A 359 -15.07 -2.35 -12.42
CA PHE A 359 -15.58 -1.00 -12.33
C PHE A 359 -15.11 -0.16 -13.52
N VAL A 360 -15.93 0.78 -13.97
CA VAL A 360 -15.68 1.75 -15.05
C VAL A 360 -16.34 3.07 -14.70
N ASP A 361 -15.71 4.18 -15.09
CA ASP A 361 -16.26 5.52 -14.86
C ASP A 361 -15.83 6.47 -15.97
N SER A 362 -16.61 7.54 -16.15
CA SER A 362 -16.35 8.62 -17.10
C SER A 362 -16.74 9.97 -16.55
N TYR A 363 -15.91 10.97 -16.82
CA TYR A 363 -16.09 12.33 -16.35
C TYR A 363 -15.45 13.32 -17.32
N THR A 364 -15.67 14.63 -17.12
CA THR A 364 -15.03 15.64 -17.96
C THR A 364 -14.21 16.64 -17.16
N ILE A 365 -13.11 17.10 -17.76
CA ILE A 365 -12.29 18.23 -17.29
C ILE A 365 -12.20 19.22 -18.45
N GLY A 366 -12.74 20.42 -18.27
CA GLY A 366 -12.81 21.42 -19.35
C GLY A 366 -13.54 20.90 -20.60
N GLY A 367 -14.57 20.08 -20.41
CA GLY A 367 -15.33 19.44 -21.51
C GLY A 367 -14.67 18.22 -22.15
N ASN A 368 -13.39 17.95 -21.86
CA ASN A 368 -12.68 16.79 -22.38
C ASN A 368 -13.01 15.53 -21.58
N LEU A 369 -13.40 14.47 -22.29
CA LEU A 369 -13.81 13.20 -21.69
C LEU A 369 -12.62 12.39 -21.17
N ARG A 370 -12.77 11.90 -19.94
CA ARG A 370 -11.80 11.09 -19.20
C ARG A 370 -12.47 9.81 -18.72
N TYR A 371 -11.70 8.73 -18.65
CA TYR A 371 -12.18 7.42 -18.24
C TYR A 371 -11.31 6.77 -17.18
N ASN A 372 -11.97 6.08 -16.26
CA ASN A 372 -11.37 5.25 -15.23
C ASN A 372 -11.82 3.80 -15.42
N VAL A 373 -10.94 2.84 -15.11
CA VAL A 373 -11.26 1.40 -15.11
C VAL A 373 -10.50 0.67 -14.02
N ILE A 374 -11.17 -0.26 -13.37
CA ILE A 374 -10.57 -1.25 -12.45
C ILE A 374 -10.82 -2.63 -13.04
N MET A 375 -9.77 -3.42 -13.22
CA MET A 375 -9.81 -4.77 -13.79
C MET A 375 -9.20 -5.79 -12.84
N LYS A 376 -9.77 -6.99 -12.77
CA LYS A 376 -9.36 -8.02 -11.81
C LYS A 376 -9.50 -9.42 -12.41
N ALA A 377 -8.64 -10.34 -11.99
CA ALA A 377 -8.72 -11.76 -12.30
C ALA A 377 -9.86 -12.39 -11.49
N VAL A 378 -11.08 -12.25 -12.00
CA VAL A 378 -12.31 -12.80 -11.42
C VAL A 378 -13.13 -13.48 -12.51
N PRO A 379 -13.84 -14.57 -12.18
CA PRO A 379 -14.67 -15.27 -13.14
C PRO A 379 -15.92 -14.46 -13.50
N GLY A 380 -16.69 -15.01 -14.44
CA GLY A 380 -17.94 -14.46 -14.90
C GLY A 380 -17.79 -13.63 -16.18
N ASP A 381 -18.85 -13.69 -16.96
CA ASP A 381 -19.04 -12.93 -18.16
C ASP A 381 -19.28 -11.44 -17.86
N TYR A 382 -18.95 -10.60 -18.83
CA TYR A 382 -19.13 -9.15 -18.74
C TYR A 382 -19.41 -8.52 -20.10
N LEU A 383 -20.04 -7.35 -20.07
CA LEU A 383 -20.19 -6.46 -21.21
C LEU A 383 -19.86 -5.04 -20.77
N ALA A 384 -18.71 -4.53 -21.25
CA ALA A 384 -18.24 -3.19 -20.94
C ALA A 384 -18.05 -2.37 -22.22
N ARG A 385 -18.52 -1.12 -22.23
CA ARG A 385 -18.41 -0.18 -23.35
C ARG A 385 -18.32 1.25 -22.84
N HIS A 386 -17.66 2.13 -23.59
CA HIS A 386 -17.46 3.53 -23.25
C HIS A 386 -17.74 4.45 -24.45
N GLY A 387 -17.95 5.74 -24.20
CA GLY A 387 -18.14 6.76 -25.24
C GLY A 387 -19.46 6.67 -26.01
N LEU A 388 -20.44 5.94 -25.48
CA LEU A 388 -21.68 5.63 -26.18
C LEU A 388 -22.63 6.83 -26.24
N THR A 389 -23.42 6.93 -27.31
CA THR A 389 -24.68 7.69 -27.31
C THR A 389 -25.74 6.98 -26.46
N TYR A 390 -26.87 7.64 -26.20
CA TYR A 390 -27.98 7.00 -25.49
C TYR A 390 -28.51 5.77 -26.24
N ASP A 391 -28.73 5.86 -27.55
CA ASP A 391 -29.25 4.72 -28.33
C ASP A 391 -28.27 3.55 -28.36
N GLN A 392 -26.97 3.84 -28.46
CA GLN A 392 -25.94 2.81 -28.35
C GLN A 392 -25.93 2.17 -26.96
N HIS A 393 -26.08 2.97 -25.89
CA HIS A 393 -26.23 2.46 -24.53
C HIS A 393 -27.44 1.53 -24.40
N MET A 394 -28.60 1.90 -24.96
CA MET A 394 -29.80 1.05 -24.95
C MET A 394 -29.57 -0.27 -25.68
N LYS A 395 -28.91 -0.27 -26.85
CA LYS A 395 -28.54 -1.50 -27.57
C LYS A 395 -27.62 -2.40 -26.75
N VAL A 396 -26.65 -1.82 -26.04
CA VAL A 396 -25.74 -2.57 -25.15
C VAL A 396 -26.49 -3.16 -23.96
N MET A 397 -27.44 -2.42 -23.38
CA MET A 397 -28.29 -2.90 -22.29
C MET A 397 -29.15 -4.10 -22.74
N GLU A 398 -29.77 -4.03 -23.92
CA GLU A 398 -30.54 -5.15 -24.46
C GLU A 398 -29.66 -6.38 -24.74
N ALA A 399 -28.44 -6.17 -25.24
CA ALA A 399 -27.48 -7.26 -25.41
C ALA A 399 -27.03 -7.87 -24.07
N ALA A 400 -26.90 -7.05 -23.01
CA ALA A 400 -26.60 -7.52 -21.66
C ALA A 400 -27.73 -8.39 -21.09
N LYS A 401 -28.99 -7.96 -21.27
CA LYS A 401 -30.18 -8.72 -20.84
C LYS A 401 -30.24 -10.10 -21.50
N LYS A 402 -29.98 -10.19 -22.81
CA LYS A 402 -29.92 -11.47 -23.54
C LYS A 402 -28.84 -12.43 -23.02
N ARG A 403 -27.82 -11.90 -22.34
CA ARG A 403 -26.72 -12.66 -21.72
C ARG A 403 -26.89 -12.84 -20.21
N ASN A 404 -28.06 -12.49 -19.65
CA ASN A 404 -28.33 -12.51 -18.21
C ASN A 404 -27.27 -11.73 -17.39
N LEU A 405 -26.80 -10.61 -17.95
CA LEU A 405 -25.89 -9.69 -17.28
C LEU A 405 -26.68 -8.53 -16.67
N GLU A 406 -26.29 -8.12 -15.47
CA GLU A 406 -26.90 -7.03 -14.73
C GLU A 406 -25.96 -5.83 -14.61
N PRO A 407 -26.49 -4.60 -14.53
CA PRO A 407 -25.67 -3.39 -14.59
C PRO A 407 -24.86 -3.20 -13.30
N VAL A 408 -23.54 -3.14 -13.42
CA VAL A 408 -22.63 -2.75 -12.32
C VAL A 408 -22.61 -1.24 -12.20
N ASN A 409 -22.52 -0.54 -13.33
CA ASN A 409 -22.50 0.91 -13.38
C ASN A 409 -22.96 1.46 -14.74
N VAL A 410 -23.47 2.69 -14.70
CA VAL A 410 -23.84 3.50 -15.87
C VAL A 410 -23.38 4.93 -15.61
N SER A 411 -22.10 5.19 -15.86
CA SER A 411 -21.51 6.53 -15.72
C SER A 411 -21.92 7.40 -16.91
N VAL A 412 -22.23 8.67 -16.64
CA VAL A 412 -22.67 9.63 -17.64
C VAL A 412 -21.83 10.89 -17.52
N ALA A 413 -21.32 11.36 -18.66
CA ALA A 413 -20.53 12.58 -18.71
C ALA A 413 -21.03 13.50 -19.84
N SER A 414 -20.95 14.82 -19.62
CA SER A 414 -21.27 15.81 -20.65
C SER A 414 -19.99 16.28 -21.33
N ALA A 415 -19.77 15.80 -22.56
CA ALA A 415 -18.70 16.26 -23.44
C ALA A 415 -19.26 17.38 -24.33
N GLY A 416 -19.01 18.63 -23.94
CA GLY A 416 -19.72 19.79 -24.50
C GLY A 416 -21.24 19.65 -24.27
N ASN A 417 -22.02 19.71 -25.34
CA ASN A 417 -23.48 19.57 -25.32
C ASN A 417 -23.98 18.14 -25.58
N THR A 418 -23.09 17.15 -25.57
CA THR A 418 -23.43 15.75 -25.85
C THR A 418 -23.19 14.87 -24.64
N LEU A 419 -24.20 14.08 -24.28
CA LEU A 419 -24.08 13.07 -23.23
C LEU A 419 -23.39 11.82 -23.76
N LYS A 420 -22.42 11.33 -23.00
CA LYS A 420 -21.67 10.11 -23.26
C LYS A 420 -21.86 9.13 -22.12
N TYR A 421 -22.09 7.86 -22.46
CA TYR A 421 -22.35 6.79 -21.51
C TYR A 421 -21.20 5.80 -21.47
N THR A 422 -20.85 5.39 -20.24
CA THR A 422 -19.87 4.35 -19.95
C THR A 422 -20.52 3.31 -19.06
N VAL A 423 -20.50 2.06 -19.49
CA VAL A 423 -21.28 0.98 -18.87
C VAL A 423 -20.46 -0.26 -18.64
N LEU A 424 -20.80 -0.95 -17.55
CA LEU A 424 -20.38 -2.32 -17.27
C LEU A 424 -21.59 -3.12 -16.81
N TYR A 425 -21.80 -4.25 -17.47
CA TYR A 425 -22.72 -5.30 -17.04
C TYR A 425 -21.93 -6.56 -16.73
N ARG A 426 -22.32 -7.30 -15.70
CA ARG A 426 -21.66 -8.55 -15.27
C ARG A 426 -22.69 -9.56 -14.78
N ASN A 427 -22.31 -10.82 -14.63
CA ASN A 427 -23.11 -11.77 -13.86
C ASN A 427 -23.21 -11.27 -12.40
N ARG A 428 -24.44 -10.93 -12.00
CA ARG A 428 -24.85 -10.60 -10.63
C ARG A 428 -26.27 -11.14 -10.43
N ASN A 429 -26.75 -11.09 -9.19
CA ASN A 429 -28.12 -11.46 -8.85
C ASN A 429 -28.75 -10.33 -8.02
N TYR A 430 -29.34 -9.36 -8.72
CA TYR A 430 -30.07 -8.26 -8.12
C TYR A 430 -31.55 -8.58 -7.90
N GLY A 431 -32.05 -9.73 -8.34
CA GLY A 431 -33.47 -10.09 -8.22
C GLY A 431 -34.40 -9.14 -8.98
N GLY A 432 -33.85 -8.27 -9.83
CA GLY A 432 -34.56 -7.22 -10.57
C GLY A 432 -33.97 -5.83 -10.32
N TRP A 433 -33.78 -5.07 -11.40
CA TRP A 433 -33.07 -3.78 -11.38
C TRP A 433 -33.76 -2.72 -12.25
N ASN A 434 -33.45 -1.45 -12.00
CA ASN A 434 -33.86 -0.31 -12.81
C ASN A 434 -32.70 0.67 -12.94
N ILE A 435 -32.56 1.26 -14.12
CA ILE A 435 -31.59 2.32 -14.41
C ILE A 435 -32.38 3.61 -14.65
N LYS A 436 -31.98 4.69 -13.97
CA LYS A 436 -32.43 6.04 -14.29
C LYS A 436 -31.20 6.92 -14.46
N SER A 437 -30.87 7.23 -15.72
CA SER A 437 -29.62 7.92 -16.06
C SER A 437 -29.71 9.45 -16.09
N ARG A 438 -30.90 10.02 -15.91
CA ARG A 438 -31.17 11.46 -16.00
C ARG A 438 -32.13 11.95 -14.92
N ILE A 439 -31.80 11.72 -13.66
CA ILE A 439 -32.59 12.22 -12.52
C ILE A 439 -32.09 13.63 -12.20
N LYS A 440 -32.93 14.68 -12.24
CA LYS A 440 -32.49 16.00 -11.75
C LYS A 440 -32.14 15.90 -10.27
N GLU A 441 -31.12 16.63 -9.83
CA GLU A 441 -30.67 16.59 -8.44
C GLU A 441 -31.81 16.89 -7.44
N SER A 442 -32.70 17.84 -7.78
CA SER A 442 -33.91 18.18 -7.02
C SER A 442 -34.89 17.01 -6.84
N ASP A 443 -34.94 16.10 -7.81
CA ASP A 443 -35.95 15.04 -7.88
C ASP A 443 -35.44 13.72 -7.27
N TYR A 444 -34.13 13.64 -7.01
CA TYR A 444 -33.48 12.41 -6.59
C TYR A 444 -34.08 11.84 -5.31
N GLN A 445 -34.39 12.69 -4.34
CA GLN A 445 -34.95 12.24 -3.07
C GLN A 445 -36.33 11.59 -3.24
N ASN A 446 -37.14 12.08 -4.19
CA ASN A 446 -38.45 11.49 -4.53
C ASN A 446 -38.25 10.12 -5.20
N VAL A 447 -37.38 10.07 -6.22
CA VAL A 447 -37.05 8.83 -6.93
C VAL A 447 -36.49 7.75 -5.98
N PHE A 448 -35.61 8.15 -5.06
CA PHE A 448 -35.08 7.26 -4.03
C PHE A 448 -36.20 6.66 -3.18
N ARG A 449 -37.12 7.48 -2.66
CA ARG A 449 -38.24 7.00 -1.84
C ARG A 449 -39.18 6.09 -2.62
N ASP A 450 -39.46 6.40 -3.87
CA ASP A 450 -40.34 5.57 -4.71
C ASP A 450 -39.76 4.18 -4.96
N PHE A 451 -38.45 4.08 -5.22
CA PHE A 451 -37.81 2.77 -5.36
C PHE A 451 -37.69 2.02 -4.03
N ARG A 452 -37.48 2.73 -2.91
CA ARG A 452 -37.51 2.14 -1.58
C ARG A 452 -38.87 1.52 -1.26
N LYS A 453 -39.99 2.19 -1.60
CA LYS A 453 -41.34 1.63 -1.48
C LYS A 453 -41.55 0.37 -2.31
N LYS A 454 -40.84 0.24 -3.43
CA LYS A 454 -40.84 -0.94 -4.31
C LYS A 454 -39.83 -2.01 -3.88
N GLY A 455 -39.28 -1.93 -2.67
CA GLY A 455 -38.29 -2.90 -2.17
C GLY A 455 -36.96 -2.87 -2.91
N LYS A 456 -36.60 -1.76 -3.57
CA LYS A 456 -35.32 -1.60 -4.26
C LYS A 456 -34.43 -0.58 -3.56
N THR A 457 -33.12 -0.80 -3.63
CA THR A 457 -32.10 0.07 -3.03
C THR A 457 -31.10 0.53 -4.07
N PRO A 458 -30.53 1.75 -3.95
CA PRO A 458 -29.50 2.20 -4.88
C PRO A 458 -28.21 1.38 -4.72
N VAL A 459 -27.71 0.84 -5.83
CA VAL A 459 -26.47 0.06 -5.92
C VAL A 459 -25.40 0.74 -6.79
N TYR A 460 -25.78 1.81 -7.49
CA TYR A 460 -24.89 2.67 -8.24
C TYR A 460 -25.42 4.10 -8.21
N LEU A 461 -24.53 5.09 -8.08
CA LEU A 461 -24.84 6.51 -8.21
C LEU A 461 -23.65 7.25 -8.80
N ASN A 462 -23.90 8.05 -9.84
CA ASN A 462 -22.94 8.96 -10.45
C ASN A 462 -23.63 10.31 -10.68
N ALA A 463 -22.93 11.40 -10.38
CA ALA A 463 -23.40 12.76 -10.58
C ALA A 463 -22.69 13.40 -11.78
N TYR A 464 -23.43 14.17 -12.57
CA TYR A 464 -22.86 14.90 -13.70
C TYR A 464 -23.64 16.18 -13.98
N LYS A 465 -22.96 17.14 -14.61
CA LYS A 465 -23.55 18.42 -15.03
C LYS A 465 -23.75 18.42 -16.54
N HIS A 466 -24.93 18.83 -16.99
CA HIS A 466 -25.26 18.96 -18.41
C HIS A 466 -26.07 20.23 -18.63
N LYS A 467 -25.56 21.12 -19.49
CA LYS A 467 -26.19 22.42 -19.79
C LYS A 467 -26.61 23.19 -18.53
N GLY A 468 -25.68 23.30 -17.57
CA GLY A 468 -25.89 24.01 -16.31
C GLY A 468 -26.69 23.24 -15.24
N THR A 469 -27.42 22.18 -15.60
CA THR A 469 -28.23 21.40 -14.67
C THR A 469 -27.46 20.18 -14.15
N THR A 470 -27.59 19.89 -12.85
CA THR A 470 -27.02 18.68 -12.24
C THR A 470 -28.01 17.53 -12.34
N TYR A 471 -27.50 16.37 -12.75
CA TYR A 471 -28.24 15.14 -12.85
C TYR A 471 -27.51 14.01 -12.13
N PHE A 472 -28.27 13.00 -11.71
CA PHE A 472 -27.78 11.72 -11.27
C PHE A 472 -28.13 10.62 -12.28
N SER A 473 -27.17 9.72 -12.49
CA SER A 473 -27.37 8.39 -13.03
C SER A 473 -27.35 7.38 -11.89
N ALA A 474 -28.42 6.60 -11.72
CA ALA A 474 -28.58 5.68 -10.62
C ALA A 474 -29.08 4.31 -11.07
N ILE A 475 -28.64 3.27 -10.37
CA ILE A 475 -29.17 1.90 -10.49
C ILE A 475 -29.83 1.53 -9.17
N PHE A 476 -31.07 1.04 -9.23
CA PHE A 476 -31.82 0.53 -8.08
C PHE A 476 -32.09 -0.97 -8.27
N ALA A 477 -31.86 -1.78 -7.24
CA ALA A 477 -31.95 -3.23 -7.28
C ALA A 477 -32.67 -3.81 -6.04
N HIS A 478 -33.36 -4.95 -6.17
CA HIS A 478 -33.95 -5.64 -5.02
C HIS A 478 -32.86 -6.15 -4.07
N ASN A 479 -31.93 -6.95 -4.58
CA ASN A 479 -30.85 -7.54 -3.81
C ASN A 479 -29.61 -6.64 -3.81
N GLY A 480 -29.78 -5.40 -3.39
CA GLY A 480 -28.67 -4.43 -3.36
C GLY A 480 -27.66 -4.65 -2.24
N GLY A 481 -27.97 -5.49 -1.25
CA GLY A 481 -27.18 -5.73 -0.05
C GLY A 481 -27.82 -5.18 1.23
N GLY A 482 -27.08 -5.26 2.34
CA GLY A 482 -27.55 -5.02 3.71
C GLY A 482 -27.94 -3.59 4.08
N SER A 483 -27.84 -3.28 5.39
CA SER A 483 -28.24 -1.98 5.96
C SER A 483 -27.61 -0.81 5.22
N LEU A 484 -28.40 0.25 4.99
CA LEU A 484 -28.04 1.35 4.10
C LEU A 484 -28.05 2.69 4.84
N LYS A 485 -26.95 3.45 4.73
CA LYS A 485 -26.93 4.90 4.96
C LYS A 485 -26.68 5.59 3.63
N ALA A 486 -27.48 6.60 3.29
CA ALA A 486 -27.30 7.36 2.06
C ALA A 486 -27.69 8.82 2.27
N ARG A 487 -26.90 9.73 1.71
CA ARG A 487 -27.16 11.18 1.75
C ARG A 487 -26.62 11.83 0.49
N HIS A 488 -27.30 12.84 -0.01
CA HIS A 488 -26.87 13.62 -1.18
C HIS A 488 -26.80 15.12 -0.87
N SER A 489 -26.24 15.88 -1.81
CA SER A 489 -26.12 17.35 -1.76
C SER A 489 -25.28 17.88 -0.58
N MET A 490 -24.36 17.04 -0.09
CA MET A 490 -23.50 17.36 1.05
C MET A 490 -22.38 18.33 0.66
N SER A 491 -22.01 19.23 1.57
CA SER A 491 -20.69 19.89 1.52
C SER A 491 -19.59 18.90 1.92
N ALA A 492 -18.32 19.25 1.68
CA ALA A 492 -17.18 18.45 2.14
C ALA A 492 -17.20 18.22 3.67
N SER A 493 -17.56 19.24 4.46
CA SER A 493 -17.64 19.13 5.92
C SER A 493 -18.76 18.23 6.40
N VAL A 494 -19.93 18.25 5.74
CA VAL A 494 -21.04 17.34 6.04
C VAL A 494 -20.66 15.92 5.64
N LEU A 495 -20.10 15.73 4.44
CA LEU A 495 -19.62 14.41 4.00
C LEU A 495 -18.61 13.81 4.98
N GLN A 496 -17.64 14.60 5.46
CA GLN A 496 -16.64 14.13 6.42
C GLN A 496 -17.28 13.63 7.73
N LYS A 497 -18.32 14.32 8.23
CA LYS A 497 -19.07 13.91 9.42
C LYS A 497 -19.87 12.63 9.19
N GLU A 498 -20.60 12.57 8.07
CA GLU A 498 -21.41 11.39 7.70
C GLU A 498 -20.55 10.15 7.47
N TRP A 499 -19.45 10.29 6.74
CA TRP A 499 -18.48 9.22 6.51
C TRP A 499 -17.93 8.70 7.83
N LYS A 500 -17.49 9.59 8.73
CA LYS A 500 -16.98 9.17 10.04
C LYS A 500 -18.05 8.44 10.86
N SER A 501 -19.26 8.97 10.92
CA SER A 501 -20.40 8.31 11.59
C SER A 501 -20.73 6.94 10.99
N ALA A 502 -20.64 6.79 9.67
CA ALA A 502 -20.83 5.51 8.99
C ALA A 502 -19.74 4.50 9.38
N MET A 503 -18.46 4.88 9.29
CA MET A 503 -17.32 4.03 9.66
C MET A 503 -17.38 3.61 11.13
N ASP A 504 -17.63 4.56 12.04
CA ASP A 504 -17.75 4.30 13.49
C ASP A 504 -18.93 3.37 13.81
N SER A 505 -19.94 3.30 12.92
CA SER A 505 -21.09 2.38 13.02
C SER A 505 -20.88 1.03 12.30
N GLY A 506 -19.66 0.75 11.81
CA GLY A 506 -19.32 -0.49 11.09
C GLY A 506 -19.84 -0.58 9.66
N PHE A 507 -20.15 0.55 9.02
CA PHE A 507 -20.45 0.58 7.58
C PHE A 507 -19.16 0.80 6.79
N ASN A 508 -19.10 0.27 5.57
CA ASN A 508 -18.07 0.58 4.57
C ASN A 508 -18.64 1.53 3.50
N THR A 509 -17.78 2.35 2.90
CA THR A 509 -18.14 3.23 1.79
C THR A 509 -18.31 2.40 0.54
N MET A 510 -19.54 2.33 0.06
CA MET A 510 -19.84 1.66 -1.20
C MET A 510 -19.67 2.59 -2.38
N MET A 511 -20.11 3.84 -2.24
CA MET A 511 -20.12 4.80 -3.33
C MET A 511 -19.93 6.22 -2.81
N LEU A 512 -19.10 6.98 -3.52
CA LEU A 512 -19.02 8.42 -3.41
C LEU A 512 -19.02 8.99 -4.81
N THR A 513 -19.89 9.96 -5.04
CA THR A 513 -19.88 10.76 -6.26
C THR A 513 -19.93 12.24 -5.93
N ALA A 514 -19.35 13.07 -6.80
CA ALA A 514 -19.33 14.51 -6.60
C ALA A 514 -19.57 15.29 -7.89
N PHE A 515 -19.94 16.55 -7.74
CA PHE A 515 -20.25 17.43 -8.86
C PHE A 515 -19.95 18.90 -8.54
N ASP A 516 -19.88 19.71 -9.60
CA ASP A 516 -19.77 21.17 -9.57
C ASP A 516 -21.10 21.82 -9.18
N GLY A 517 -21.27 22.05 -7.87
CA GLY A 517 -22.46 22.66 -7.30
C GLY A 517 -22.50 24.19 -7.42
N ALA A 518 -23.48 24.80 -6.74
CA ALA A 518 -23.65 26.25 -6.70
C ALA A 518 -22.37 26.98 -6.24
N ALA A 519 -22.07 28.12 -6.90
CA ALA A 519 -20.85 28.91 -6.71
C ALA A 519 -19.54 28.10 -6.90
N SER A 520 -19.60 27.05 -7.71
CA SER A 520 -18.48 26.13 -7.98
C SER A 520 -17.85 25.55 -6.72
N LYS A 521 -18.71 25.13 -5.79
CA LYS A 521 -18.31 24.38 -4.60
C LYS A 521 -18.55 22.89 -4.83
N HIS A 522 -17.64 22.07 -4.33
CA HIS A 522 -17.81 20.62 -4.30
C HIS A 522 -19.12 20.25 -3.60
N ARG A 523 -19.92 19.41 -4.26
CA ARG A 523 -21.10 18.78 -3.68
C ARG A 523 -20.97 17.27 -3.83
N TYR A 524 -21.40 16.55 -2.80
CA TYR A 524 -21.21 15.11 -2.71
C TYR A 524 -22.51 14.37 -2.48
N ALA A 525 -22.59 13.16 -3.02
CA ALA A 525 -23.53 12.14 -2.61
C ALA A 525 -22.77 10.88 -2.20
N GLY A 526 -23.19 10.28 -1.10
CA GLY A 526 -22.52 9.15 -0.47
C GLY A 526 -23.49 8.06 -0.09
N LEU A 527 -23.02 6.83 -0.21
CA LEU A 527 -23.75 5.63 0.17
C LEU A 527 -22.82 4.66 0.90
N TRP A 528 -23.25 4.22 2.08
CA TRP A 528 -22.53 3.32 2.96
C TRP A 528 -23.39 2.10 3.28
N ARG A 529 -22.75 0.93 3.36
CA ARG A 529 -23.43 -0.33 3.72
C ARG A 529 -22.66 -1.11 4.78
N LYS A 530 -23.40 -1.84 5.61
CA LYS A 530 -22.82 -2.86 6.50
C LYS A 530 -22.49 -4.12 5.73
#